data_AF-A0A2V3IN96-F1
#
_entry.id   AF-A0A2V3IN96-F1
#
_cell.length_a   1.000
_cell.length_b   1.000
_cell.length_c   1.000
_cell.angle_alpha   90.00
_cell.angle_beta   90.00
_cell.angle_gamma   90.00
#
_symmetry.space_group_name_H-M   'P 1'
#
loop_
_entity.id
_entity.type
_entity.pdbx_description
1 polymer ?
#
loop_
_entity_poly.entity_id
_entity_poly.type
_entity_poly.pdbx_seq_one_letter_code
_entity_poly.pdbx_strand_id
1 'polypeptide(L)'
;MIKLIAILLITAFATTALAQAPRRIGIGSSSLSSRGPRRRAARIAVSPECVGITTRTITGFCTNDADPTLGESRRAQASYFNVSTQQPADQNLPSPRLVSNIVSAQEGPTENSHGLNEMFTFFGQFIDHDFALSPAKSIVHNFKYMHDWFSCEVCMSHKKGVSSLHSNTWGKLKVAKTF
;
A
#
# COMPACT_ATOMS: atom_id res chain seq x y z
N MET A 1 -4.83 33.97 39.99
CA MET A 1 -5.53 33.65 38.72
C MET A 1 -4.61 33.71 37.51
N ILE A 2 -3.89 34.81 37.26
CA ILE A 2 -2.97 34.96 36.11
C ILE A 2 -1.89 33.85 36.03
N LYS A 3 -1.28 33.47 37.16
CA LYS A 3 -0.28 32.39 37.21
C LYS A 3 -0.83 31.02 36.81
N LEU A 4 -2.09 30.72 37.16
CA LEU A 4 -2.73 29.44 36.83
C LEU A 4 -3.06 29.36 35.33
N ILE A 5 -3.50 30.48 34.76
CA ILE A 5 -3.76 30.62 33.32
C ILE A 5 -2.46 30.47 32.52
N ALA A 6 -1.36 31.09 32.97
CA ALA A 6 -0.07 30.98 32.32
C ALA A 6 0.45 29.53 32.31
N ILE A 7 0.32 28.80 33.41
CA ILE A 7 0.71 27.39 33.49
C ILE A 7 -0.12 26.53 32.53
N LEU A 8 -1.44 26.72 32.49
CA LEU A 8 -2.34 26.01 31.57
C LEU A 8 -2.02 26.28 30.09
N LEU A 9 -1.68 27.52 29.75
CA LEU A 9 -1.29 27.86 28.38
C LEU A 9 0.05 27.23 27.99
N ILE A 10 1.03 27.23 28.89
CA ILE A 10 2.35 26.62 28.65
C ILE A 10 2.21 25.09 28.52
N THR A 11 1.41 24.44 29.36
CA THR A 11 1.19 22.99 29.26
C THR A 11 0.42 22.63 27.99
N ALA A 12 -0.58 23.41 27.58
CA ALA A 12 -1.29 23.21 26.31
C ALA A 12 -0.36 23.43 25.09
N PHE A 13 0.55 24.40 25.15
CA PHE A 13 1.57 24.59 24.10
C PHE A 13 2.60 23.46 24.07
N ALA A 14 3.03 22.96 25.23
CA ALA A 14 3.97 21.85 25.32
C ALA A 14 3.37 20.53 24.81
N THR A 15 2.10 20.24 25.14
CA THR A 15 1.42 19.03 24.64
C THR A 15 1.16 19.09 23.15
N THR A 16 0.82 20.26 22.59
CA THR A 16 0.69 20.43 21.14
C THR A 16 2.04 20.34 20.41
N ALA A 17 3.14 20.76 21.03
CA ALA A 17 4.49 20.59 20.48
C ALA A 17 4.95 19.11 20.50
N LEU A 18 4.62 18.36 21.56
CA LEU A 18 4.93 16.92 21.66
C LEU A 18 4.00 16.05 20.82
N ALA A 19 2.79 16.53 20.50
CA ALA A 19 1.86 15.87 19.60
C ALA A 19 2.16 16.15 18.10
N GLN A 20 3.22 16.90 17.79
CA GLN A 20 3.64 17.07 16.40
C GLN A 20 4.17 15.74 15.85
N ALA A 21 3.86 15.46 14.59
CA ALA A 21 4.40 14.29 13.90
C ALA A 21 5.93 14.25 14.05
N PRO A 22 6.53 13.07 14.30
CA PRO A 22 7.98 12.94 14.43
C PRO A 22 8.72 13.65 13.31
N ARG A 23 9.83 14.35 13.65
CA ARG A 23 10.70 14.92 12.63
C ARG A 23 11.16 13.81 11.69
N ARG A 24 11.09 14.08 10.38
CA ARG A 24 11.48 13.12 9.35
C ARG A 24 12.99 12.98 9.40
N ILE A 25 13.47 11.88 9.98
CA ILE A 25 14.88 11.57 10.14
C ILE A 25 15.19 10.36 9.26
N GLY A 26 16.25 10.46 8.44
CA GLY A 26 16.72 9.37 7.58
C GLY A 26 16.87 9.73 6.11
N ILE A 27 17.56 8.85 5.39
CA ILE A 27 17.72 8.89 3.92
C ILE A 27 16.31 8.79 3.30
N GLY A 28 15.98 9.71 2.38
CA GLY A 28 14.66 9.77 1.73
C GLY A 28 13.55 10.48 2.48
N SER A 29 13.87 11.13 3.61
CA SER A 29 12.94 12.01 4.34
C SER A 29 12.34 13.14 3.48
N SER A 30 13.09 13.61 2.46
CA SER A 30 12.64 14.61 1.49
C SER A 30 11.57 14.09 0.51
N SER A 31 11.52 12.77 0.27
CA SER A 31 10.54 12.14 -0.62
C SER A 31 9.13 12.08 0.01
N LEU A 32 9.03 12.18 1.33
CA LEU A 32 7.78 11.95 2.06
C LEU A 32 6.79 13.13 1.98
N SER A 33 6.98 14.11 1.11
CA SER A 33 6.23 15.39 1.12
C SER A 33 4.74 15.19 0.85
N SER A 34 3.89 15.26 1.88
CA SER A 34 2.44 15.08 1.72
C SER A 34 1.88 16.17 0.81
N ARG A 35 1.15 15.75 -0.23
CA ARG A 35 0.34 16.67 -1.02
C ARG A 35 -0.85 17.10 -0.16
N GLY A 36 -0.87 18.38 0.24
CA GLY A 36 -1.92 18.94 1.08
C GLY A 36 -3.33 18.75 0.49
N PRO A 37 -4.39 18.89 1.29
CA PRO A 37 -5.77 18.66 0.85
C PRO A 37 -6.06 19.48 -0.41
N ARG A 38 -6.69 18.84 -1.41
CA ARG A 38 -7.12 19.50 -2.66
C ARG A 38 -7.93 20.74 -2.27
N ARG A 39 -7.45 21.92 -2.65
CA ARG A 39 -8.16 23.18 -2.37
C ARG A 39 -9.57 23.06 -2.95
N ARG A 40 -10.55 23.26 -2.08
CA ARG A 40 -11.99 23.17 -2.37
C ARG A 40 -12.33 24.06 -3.57
N ALA A 41 -12.77 23.43 -4.66
CA ALA A 41 -13.47 24.17 -5.71
C ALA A 41 -14.80 24.69 -5.13
N ALA A 42 -15.14 25.93 -5.46
CA ALA A 42 -16.35 26.62 -5.03
C ALA A 42 -17.60 25.74 -5.25
N ARG A 43 -18.66 25.93 -4.45
CA ARG A 43 -19.93 25.16 -4.46
C ARG A 43 -20.28 24.69 -5.89
N ILE A 44 -19.99 23.43 -6.19
CA ILE A 44 -20.27 22.82 -7.49
C ILE A 44 -21.70 22.29 -7.41
N ALA A 45 -22.55 22.70 -8.36
CA ALA A 45 -23.87 22.14 -8.54
C ALA A 45 -23.75 20.62 -8.79
N VAL A 46 -24.73 19.85 -8.30
CA VAL A 46 -24.78 18.40 -8.53
C VAL A 46 -24.65 18.13 -10.04
N SER A 47 -23.74 17.23 -10.43
CA SER A 47 -23.61 16.84 -11.83
C SER A 47 -24.97 16.36 -12.37
N PRO A 48 -25.44 16.86 -13.54
CA PRO A 48 -26.71 16.43 -14.14
C PRO A 48 -26.83 14.92 -14.34
N GLU A 49 -25.70 14.24 -14.58
CA GLU A 49 -25.61 12.78 -14.76
C GLU A 49 -25.88 11.99 -13.47
N CYS A 50 -25.75 12.64 -12.31
CA CYS A 50 -26.02 12.05 -11.01
C CYS A 50 -27.47 12.24 -10.55
N VAL A 51 -28.24 13.08 -11.24
CA VAL A 51 -29.62 13.39 -10.86
C VAL A 51 -30.49 12.14 -11.05
N GLY A 52 -31.18 11.73 -9.99
CA GLY A 52 -32.09 10.58 -10.02
C GLY A 52 -31.46 9.23 -9.70
N ILE A 53 -30.15 9.17 -9.45
CA ILE A 53 -29.51 7.96 -8.92
C ILE A 53 -29.83 7.86 -7.42
N THR A 54 -30.59 6.83 -7.02
CA THR A 54 -31.01 6.63 -5.62
C THR A 54 -30.27 5.50 -4.91
N THR A 55 -29.45 4.74 -5.63
CA THR A 55 -28.68 3.60 -5.11
C THR A 55 -27.21 3.75 -5.48
N ARG A 56 -26.32 3.13 -4.69
CA ARG A 56 -24.89 3.14 -5.00
C ARG A 56 -24.64 2.43 -6.33
N THR A 57 -23.92 3.09 -7.22
CA THR A 57 -23.48 2.49 -8.48
C THR A 57 -22.41 1.43 -8.21
N ILE A 58 -22.31 0.42 -9.08
CA ILE A 58 -21.30 -0.64 -8.97
C ILE A 58 -19.87 -0.07 -9.03
N THR A 59 -19.67 1.01 -9.79
CA THR A 59 -18.36 1.63 -9.97
C THR A 59 -17.99 2.62 -8.86
N GLY A 60 -18.96 3.07 -8.05
CA GLY A 60 -18.78 4.19 -7.12
C GLY A 60 -18.96 5.58 -7.75
N PHE A 61 -19.30 5.65 -9.05
CA PHE A 61 -19.66 6.90 -9.73
C PHE A 61 -20.86 7.58 -9.05
N CYS A 62 -20.85 8.91 -9.00
CA CYS A 62 -21.84 9.74 -8.31
C CYS A 62 -21.94 9.54 -6.79
N THR A 63 -20.91 8.99 -6.15
CA THR A 63 -20.82 9.00 -4.67
C THR A 63 -20.61 10.42 -4.14
N ASN A 64 -20.02 11.30 -4.94
CA ASN A 64 -19.81 12.70 -4.61
C ASN A 64 -20.49 13.59 -5.67
N ASP A 65 -21.38 14.47 -5.22
CA ASP A 65 -22.16 15.33 -6.12
C ASP A 65 -21.33 16.38 -6.87
N ALA A 66 -20.21 16.82 -6.28
CA ALA A 66 -19.36 17.87 -6.81
C ALA A 66 -18.27 17.33 -7.76
N ASP A 67 -17.80 16.11 -7.52
CA ASP A 67 -16.87 15.38 -8.38
C ASP A 67 -17.35 13.92 -8.48
N PRO A 68 -18.22 13.60 -9.45
CA PRO A 68 -18.83 12.27 -9.59
C PRO A 68 -17.84 11.12 -9.67
N THR A 69 -16.58 11.42 -9.99
CA THR A 69 -15.52 10.43 -10.17
C THR A 69 -14.65 10.23 -8.92
N LEU A 70 -14.93 10.97 -7.86
CA LEU A 70 -14.24 10.84 -6.58
C LEU A 70 -14.67 9.55 -5.87
N GLY A 71 -13.71 8.65 -5.65
CA GLY A 71 -14.00 7.33 -5.07
C GLY A 71 -14.54 6.32 -6.09
N GLU A 72 -14.65 6.69 -7.35
CA GLU A 72 -14.94 5.75 -8.42
C GLU A 72 -13.78 4.75 -8.58
N SER A 73 -14.11 3.49 -8.86
CA SER A 73 -13.15 2.43 -9.15
C SER A 73 -12.37 2.68 -10.45
N ARG A 74 -11.23 1.98 -10.62
CA ARG A 74 -10.34 2.09 -11.80
C ARG A 74 -9.78 3.49 -12.06
N ARG A 75 -9.79 4.36 -11.06
CA ARG A 75 -9.14 5.67 -11.11
C ARG A 75 -7.71 5.57 -10.59
N ALA A 76 -6.86 6.48 -11.04
CA ALA A 76 -5.47 6.52 -10.60
C ALA A 76 -5.41 6.87 -9.11
N GLN A 77 -4.75 6.01 -8.33
CA GLN A 77 -4.36 6.35 -6.96
C GLN A 77 -3.09 7.20 -7.04
N ALA A 78 -3.16 8.42 -6.53
CA ALA A 78 -1.99 9.29 -6.45
C ALA A 78 -1.16 8.90 -5.23
N SER A 79 0.16 8.74 -5.42
CA SER A 79 1.09 8.73 -4.31
C SER A 79 1.10 10.12 -3.66
N TYR A 80 1.02 10.16 -2.33
CA TYR A 80 1.20 11.39 -1.55
C TYR A 80 2.64 11.86 -1.51
N PHE A 81 3.55 11.22 -2.24
CA PHE A 81 4.98 11.49 -2.26
C PHE A 81 5.40 12.06 -3.61
N ASN A 82 6.31 13.03 -3.61
CA ASN A 82 6.87 13.61 -4.84
C ASN A 82 7.93 12.69 -5.45
N VAL A 83 7.53 11.47 -5.80
CA VAL A 83 8.39 10.43 -6.35
C VAL A 83 7.85 9.93 -7.69
N SER A 84 8.75 9.60 -8.61
CA SER A 84 8.35 8.97 -9.86
C SER A 84 7.85 7.55 -9.58
N THR A 85 6.66 7.23 -10.08
CA THR A 85 6.11 5.86 -10.06
C THR A 85 6.70 4.98 -11.16
N GLN A 86 7.40 5.57 -12.15
CA GLN A 86 8.03 4.84 -13.25
C GLN A 86 9.47 4.44 -12.92
N GLN A 87 10.17 5.30 -12.18
CA GLN A 87 11.55 5.07 -11.73
C GLN A 87 11.60 5.32 -10.23
N PRO A 88 11.47 4.27 -9.40
CA PRO A 88 11.63 4.39 -7.97
C PRO A 88 12.99 5.04 -7.66
N ALA A 89 12.99 6.09 -6.85
CA ALA A 89 14.22 6.74 -6.46
C ALA A 89 15.01 5.81 -5.52
N ASP A 90 16.14 5.29 -6.00
CA ASP A 90 16.93 4.29 -5.27
C ASP A 90 17.63 4.89 -4.04
N GLN A 91 18.01 6.18 -4.07
CA GLN A 91 18.58 6.94 -2.93
C GLN A 91 19.61 6.20 -2.06
N ASN A 92 20.26 5.16 -2.60
CA ASN A 92 21.08 4.19 -1.85
C ASN A 92 20.36 3.58 -0.64
N LEU A 93 19.06 3.35 -0.75
CA LEU A 93 18.28 2.65 0.27
C LEU A 93 18.69 1.16 0.29
N PRO A 94 18.71 0.53 1.48
CA PRO A 94 19.01 -0.90 1.57
C PRO A 94 17.96 -1.71 0.81
N SER A 95 18.37 -2.87 0.28
CA SER A 95 17.42 -3.76 -0.39
C SER A 95 16.26 -4.13 0.55
N PRO A 96 15.01 -4.20 0.06
CA PRO A 96 13.87 -4.62 0.88
C PRO A 96 14.09 -5.99 1.54
N ARG A 97 14.83 -6.89 0.88
CA ARG A 97 15.17 -8.20 1.44
C ARG A 97 16.14 -8.10 2.62
N LEU A 98 17.14 -7.22 2.54
CA LEU A 98 18.05 -6.98 3.66
C LEU A 98 17.28 -6.45 4.88
N VAL A 99 16.39 -5.48 4.67
CA VAL A 99 15.53 -4.93 5.75
C VAL A 99 14.65 -6.04 6.35
N SER A 100 14.00 -6.86 5.51
CA SER A 100 13.17 -7.98 5.97
C SER A 100 13.96 -8.99 6.81
N ASN A 101 15.20 -9.31 6.42
CA ASN A 101 16.05 -10.23 7.19
C ASN A 101 16.49 -9.65 8.54
N ILE A 102 16.63 -8.33 8.66
CA ILE A 102 17.06 -7.67 9.90
C ILE A 102 15.87 -7.44 10.85
N VAL A 103 14.73 -6.99 10.31
CA VAL A 103 13.61 -6.48 11.10
C VAL A 103 12.52 -7.53 11.33
N SER A 104 12.30 -8.42 10.36
CA SER A 104 11.17 -9.36 10.36
C SER A 104 11.61 -10.82 10.45
N ALA A 105 12.90 -11.08 10.71
CA ALA A 105 13.36 -12.43 10.99
C ALA A 105 12.73 -12.95 12.28
N GLN A 106 12.27 -14.20 12.24
CA GLN A 106 11.70 -14.91 13.37
C GLN A 106 12.48 -16.21 13.54
N GLU A 107 12.94 -16.49 14.76
CA GLU A 107 13.71 -17.69 15.10
C GLU A 107 12.81 -18.84 15.59
N GLY A 108 11.51 -18.59 15.77
CA GLY A 108 10.54 -19.56 16.24
C GLY A 108 9.09 -19.06 16.10
N PRO A 109 8.12 -19.83 16.63
CA PRO A 109 6.71 -19.45 16.63
C PRO A 109 6.49 -18.12 17.36
N THR A 110 5.60 -17.29 16.81
CA THR A 110 5.14 -16.06 17.48
C THR A 110 3.78 -16.31 18.08
N GLU A 111 3.68 -16.21 19.40
CA GLU A 111 2.42 -16.36 20.13
C GLU A 111 1.54 -15.11 20.00
N ASN A 112 0.22 -15.31 19.94
CA ASN A 112 -0.73 -14.22 19.89
C ASN A 112 -1.02 -13.67 21.30
N SER A 113 -0.21 -12.71 21.73
CA SER A 113 -0.37 -12.03 23.02
C SER A 113 -1.63 -11.16 23.15
N HIS A 114 -2.30 -10.86 22.03
CA HIS A 114 -3.50 -10.02 22.00
C HIS A 114 -4.81 -10.82 22.14
N GLY A 115 -4.74 -12.16 22.20
CA GLY A 115 -5.93 -13.01 22.34
C GLY A 115 -6.90 -12.91 21.17
N LEU A 116 -6.42 -12.47 20.00
CA LEU A 116 -7.23 -12.38 18.79
C LEU A 116 -7.40 -13.77 18.15
N ASN A 117 -8.50 -14.00 17.46
CA ASN A 117 -8.67 -15.21 16.66
C ASN A 117 -8.36 -14.92 15.18
N GLU A 118 -8.31 -15.95 14.37
CA GLU A 118 -8.00 -15.87 12.95
C GLU A 118 -9.02 -15.05 12.16
N MET A 119 -10.26 -14.95 12.66
CA MET A 119 -11.30 -14.11 12.06
C MET A 119 -10.86 -12.64 11.99
N PHE A 120 -10.10 -12.14 12.97
CA PHE A 120 -9.57 -10.79 12.93
C PHE A 120 -8.68 -10.54 11.71
N THR A 121 -7.80 -11.49 11.40
CA THR A 121 -6.90 -11.41 10.23
C THR A 121 -7.66 -11.47 8.92
N PHE A 122 -8.59 -12.43 8.78
CA PHE A 122 -9.36 -12.59 7.54
C PHE A 122 -10.31 -11.43 7.28
N PHE A 123 -10.96 -10.91 8.32
CA PHE A 123 -11.83 -9.75 8.18
C PHE A 123 -11.04 -8.48 7.80
N GLY A 124 -9.81 -8.33 8.31
CA GLY A 124 -8.89 -7.28 7.86
C GLY A 124 -8.60 -7.35 6.36
N GLN A 125 -8.30 -8.54 5.84
CA GLN A 125 -8.10 -8.75 4.39
C GLN A 125 -9.39 -8.50 3.59
N PHE A 126 -10.54 -8.95 4.09
CA PHE A 126 -11.83 -8.71 3.46
C PHE A 126 -12.10 -7.20 3.29
N ILE A 127 -11.82 -6.41 4.32
CA ILE A 127 -11.95 -4.95 4.27
C ILE A 127 -10.93 -4.34 3.28
N ASP A 128 -9.65 -4.73 3.36
CA ASP A 128 -8.60 -4.21 2.46
C ASP A 128 -8.97 -4.41 0.97
N HIS A 129 -9.47 -5.59 0.64
CA HIS A 129 -9.89 -5.96 -0.72
C HIS A 129 -11.17 -5.25 -1.19
N ASP A 130 -11.98 -4.68 -0.29
CA ASP A 130 -13.14 -3.85 -0.66
C ASP A 130 -12.69 -2.42 -1.03
N PHE A 131 -11.64 -1.91 -0.39
CA PHE A 131 -11.19 -0.53 -0.59
C PHE A 131 -10.20 -0.35 -1.73
N ALA A 132 -9.28 -1.30 -1.93
CA ALA A 132 -8.18 -1.08 -2.85
C ALA A 132 -7.74 -2.36 -3.58
N LEU A 133 -7.41 -2.16 -4.86
CA LEU A 133 -6.69 -3.14 -5.66
C LEU A 133 -5.76 -2.38 -6.61
N SER A 134 -4.45 -2.63 -6.49
CA SER A 134 -3.45 -2.14 -7.43
C SER A 134 -3.08 -3.27 -8.39
N PRO A 135 -3.67 -3.32 -9.60
CA PRO A 135 -3.41 -4.41 -10.53
C PRO A 135 -1.95 -4.40 -10.97
N ALA A 136 -1.31 -5.56 -10.92
CA ALA A 136 -0.01 -5.75 -11.55
C ALA A 136 -0.16 -5.68 -13.08
N LYS A 137 0.90 -5.24 -13.76
CA LYS A 137 0.97 -5.30 -15.22
C LYS A 137 0.93 -6.78 -15.65
N SER A 138 -0.17 -7.21 -16.25
CA SER A 138 -0.27 -8.57 -16.81
C SER A 138 0.55 -8.66 -18.10
N ILE A 139 1.39 -9.69 -18.20
CA ILE A 139 2.25 -9.94 -19.38
C ILE A 139 1.43 -10.50 -20.56
N VAL A 140 0.21 -10.97 -20.32
CA VAL A 140 -0.61 -11.74 -21.28
C VAL A 140 -1.13 -10.90 -22.47
N HIS A 141 -1.04 -9.57 -22.44
CA HIS A 141 -1.48 -8.71 -23.57
C HIS A 141 -0.34 -8.10 -24.41
N ASN A 142 0.91 -8.56 -24.27
CA ASN A 142 2.03 -7.98 -25.00
C ASN A 142 3.03 -9.02 -25.54
N PHE A 143 2.62 -9.78 -26.57
CA PHE A 143 3.56 -10.50 -27.45
C PHE A 143 4.57 -9.57 -28.17
N LYS A 144 4.44 -8.24 -28.03
CA LYS A 144 5.30 -7.24 -28.66
C LYS A 144 6.51 -6.81 -27.81
N TYR A 145 6.56 -7.13 -26.51
CA TYR A 145 7.63 -6.67 -25.60
C TYR A 145 8.37 -7.80 -24.88
N MET A 146 8.34 -9.01 -25.44
CA MET A 146 8.91 -10.24 -24.86
C MET A 146 10.43 -10.36 -25.04
N HIS A 147 11.19 -9.27 -24.86
CA HIS A 147 12.65 -9.35 -24.85
C HIS A 147 13.34 -8.88 -23.57
N ASP A 148 12.71 -8.11 -22.68
CA ASP A 148 13.48 -7.47 -21.60
C ASP A 148 13.05 -7.75 -20.15
N TRP A 149 11.95 -8.45 -19.85
CA TRP A 149 11.48 -8.54 -18.45
C TRP A 149 10.92 -9.90 -18.04
N PHE A 150 11.79 -10.91 -17.95
CA PHE A 150 11.55 -12.08 -17.10
C PHE A 150 11.89 -11.74 -15.64
N SER A 151 11.02 -10.98 -14.97
CA SER A 151 11.22 -10.58 -13.57
C SER A 151 11.13 -11.75 -12.57
N CYS A 152 10.66 -12.93 -12.98
CA CYS A 152 10.56 -14.11 -12.09
C CYS A 152 11.65 -15.17 -12.31
N GLU A 153 12.16 -15.37 -13.52
CA GLU A 153 13.13 -16.46 -13.78
C GLU A 153 14.59 -16.00 -13.70
N VAL A 154 14.91 -14.75 -14.05
CA VAL A 154 16.32 -14.33 -14.19
C VAL A 154 17.04 -14.22 -12.84
N CYS A 155 16.34 -13.88 -11.75
CA CYS A 155 16.97 -13.82 -10.42
C CYS A 155 17.26 -15.20 -9.80
N MET A 156 16.64 -16.27 -10.29
CA MET A 156 16.85 -17.63 -9.74
C MET A 156 18.03 -18.37 -10.38
N SER A 157 18.53 -17.90 -11.53
CA SER A 157 19.55 -18.61 -12.30
C SER A 157 21.00 -18.35 -11.82
N HIS A 158 21.27 -17.22 -11.15
CA HIS A 158 22.62 -16.87 -10.70
C HIS A 158 23.11 -17.62 -9.44
N LYS A 159 22.30 -18.53 -8.86
CA LYS A 159 22.71 -19.37 -7.71
C LYS A 159 22.91 -20.85 -8.01
N LYS A 160 22.78 -21.30 -9.26
CA LYS A 160 23.04 -22.71 -9.63
C LYS A 160 24.37 -22.83 -10.34
N GLY A 161 25.45 -22.65 -9.58
CA GLY A 161 26.81 -22.65 -10.08
C GLY A 161 27.79 -23.50 -9.29
N VAL A 162 27.38 -24.53 -8.54
CA VAL A 162 28.27 -25.63 -8.10
C VAL A 162 27.45 -26.91 -7.88
N SER A 163 27.98 -28.04 -8.40
CA SER A 163 27.63 -29.47 -8.21
C SER A 163 26.34 -30.06 -8.82
N SER A 164 26.43 -30.42 -10.10
CA SER A 164 26.40 -31.80 -10.66
C SER A 164 25.43 -32.88 -10.13
N LEU A 165 24.66 -33.45 -11.08
CA LEU A 165 24.11 -34.83 -11.18
C LEU A 165 22.96 -35.28 -10.26
N HIS A 166 21.70 -35.24 -10.74
CA HIS A 166 20.90 -36.45 -11.10
C HIS A 166 19.43 -36.14 -11.50
N SER A 167 19.05 -36.73 -12.63
CA SER A 167 17.72 -37.22 -13.06
C SER A 167 16.43 -36.42 -12.82
N ASN A 168 15.83 -36.05 -13.96
CA ASN A 168 14.41 -35.86 -14.23
C ASN A 168 13.47 -36.77 -13.41
N THR A 169 12.48 -36.19 -12.73
CA THR A 169 11.13 -36.78 -12.61
C THR A 169 10.08 -35.69 -12.41
N TRP A 170 9.14 -35.64 -13.35
CA TRP A 170 7.92 -34.85 -13.29
C TRP A 170 6.96 -35.47 -12.27
N GLY A 171 6.82 -34.84 -11.10
CA GLY A 171 5.86 -35.22 -10.08
C GLY A 171 4.54 -34.47 -10.25
N LYS A 172 3.55 -35.10 -10.89
CA LYS A 172 2.13 -34.71 -10.80
C LYS A 172 1.69 -34.78 -9.33
N LEU A 173 1.39 -33.66 -8.69
CA LEU A 173 0.74 -33.67 -7.38
C LEU A 173 -0.79 -33.67 -7.58
N LYS A 174 -1.40 -34.83 -7.29
CA LYS A 174 -2.84 -35.02 -7.20
C LYS A 174 -3.41 -34.17 -6.05
N VAL A 175 -4.50 -33.47 -6.35
CA VAL A 175 -5.40 -32.88 -5.35
C VAL A 175 -6.02 -34.04 -4.55
N ALA A 176 -5.62 -34.19 -3.29
CA ALA A 176 -6.31 -35.04 -2.34
C ALA A 176 -7.44 -34.22 -1.70
N LYS A 177 -8.66 -34.60 -2.05
CA LYS A 177 -9.89 -34.15 -1.43
C LYS A 177 -10.19 -35.16 -0.31
N THR A 178 -10.26 -34.73 0.94
CA THR A 178 -10.85 -35.54 2.01
C THR A 178 -11.34 -34.64 3.15
N PHE A 179 -12.67 -34.70 3.29
CA PHE A 179 -13.60 -34.26 4.35
C PHE A 179 -13.64 -32.77 4.71
#